data_AF-A0A348B677-F1
#
_entry.id   AF-A0A348B677-F1
#
_cell.length_a   1.000
_cell.length_b   1.000
_cell.length_c   1.000
_cell.angle_alpha   90.00
_cell.angle_beta   90.00
_cell.angle_gamma   90.00
#
_symmetry.space_group_name_H-M   'P 1'
#
loop_
_entity.id
_entity.type
_entity.pdbx_description
1 polymer ?
#
loop_
_entity_poly.entity_id
_entity_poly.type
_entity_poly.pdbx_seq_one_letter_code
_entity_poly.pdbx_strand_id
1 'polypeptide(L)'
;MSLAVYKLKYVLLPRETEGGALFGKPTRTIDNMVSGYVGEGSKTVVPHRASVKLAFRLVPNQDPCNMSKSLKDYLEGRRFPAKLSEMGLEYSVRTPPNTTLVRALFLSTERIYTSRPFMVSNSAWT
;
A
#
# COMPACT_ATOMS: atom_id res chain seq x y z
N MET A 1 2.23 8.01 37.93
CA MET A 1 0.83 7.83 37.51
C MET A 1 0.63 8.49 36.15
N SER A 2 0.48 7.72 35.08
CA SER A 2 -0.43 8.02 33.97
C SER A 2 -0.57 6.76 33.12
N LEU A 3 -1.76 6.14 33.21
CA LEU A 3 -2.19 5.03 32.38
C LEU A 3 -3.01 5.67 31.26
N ALA A 4 -2.54 5.58 30.02
CA ALA A 4 -3.34 6.01 28.88
C ALA A 4 -3.22 4.96 27.78
N VAL A 5 -4.02 3.90 27.91
CA VAL A 5 -4.27 2.93 26.84
C VAL A 5 -5.32 3.56 25.93
N TYR A 6 -4.87 4.24 24.89
CA TYR A 6 -5.76 4.73 23.83
C TYR A 6 -6.06 3.58 22.86
N LYS A 7 -7.22 2.94 23.03
CA LYS A 7 -7.80 2.07 22.00
C LYS A 7 -8.30 2.97 20.87
N LEU A 8 -7.51 3.11 19.80
CA LEU A 8 -7.91 3.84 18.59
C LEU A 8 -9.13 3.13 17.97
N LYS A 9 -10.30 3.77 18.06
CA LYS A 9 -11.49 3.37 17.29
C LYS A 9 -11.20 3.65 15.82
N TYR A 10 -11.30 2.62 14.98
CA TYR A 10 -11.22 2.75 13.54
C TYR A 10 -12.28 3.73 13.04
N VAL A 11 -11.84 4.83 12.42
CA VAL A 11 -12.71 5.71 11.65
C VAL A 11 -12.86 5.05 10.28
N LEU A 12 -14.03 4.48 10.01
CA LEU A 12 -14.38 4.03 8.66
C LEU A 12 -14.42 5.27 7.77
N LEU A 13 -13.46 5.37 6.84
CA LEU A 13 -13.48 6.40 5.81
C LEU A 13 -14.76 6.24 4.97
N PRO A 14 -15.36 7.36 4.51
CA PRO A 14 -16.60 7.33 3.74
C PRO A 14 -16.43 6.45 2.51
N ARG A 15 -17.50 5.72 2.18
CA ARG A 15 -17.55 4.72 1.12
C ARG A 15 -17.45 5.41 -0.25
N GLU A 16 -16.24 5.72 -0.68
CA GLU A 16 -15.98 6.13 -2.05
C GLU A 16 -16.41 5.02 -3.01
N THR A 17 -16.71 5.36 -4.27
CA THR A 17 -16.95 4.39 -5.35
C THR A 17 -15.82 3.35 -5.38
N GLU A 18 -16.13 2.12 -4.97
CA GLU A 18 -15.16 1.09 -4.59
C GLU A 18 -14.10 0.84 -5.68
N GLY A 19 -14.48 0.90 -6.97
CA GLY A 19 -13.55 0.72 -8.08
C GLY A 19 -12.51 1.84 -8.26
N GLY A 20 -12.86 3.10 -7.97
CA GLY A 20 -11.94 4.23 -8.12
C GLY A 20 -10.85 4.25 -7.05
N ALA A 21 -11.22 3.87 -5.81
CA ALA A 21 -10.29 3.80 -4.69
C ALA A 21 -9.33 2.59 -4.81
N LEU A 22 -9.81 1.47 -5.38
CA LEU A 22 -9.02 0.24 -5.49
C LEU A 22 -8.02 0.25 -6.65
N PHE A 23 -8.40 0.82 -7.80
CA PHE A 23 -7.58 0.72 -9.01
C PHE A 23 -7.00 2.07 -9.47
N GLY A 24 -7.58 3.19 -9.01
CA GLY A 24 -7.30 4.52 -9.55
C GLY A 24 -6.45 5.45 -8.67
N LYS A 25 -6.30 5.14 -7.38
CA LYS A 25 -5.65 6.03 -6.41
C LYS A 25 -4.42 5.37 -5.76
N PRO A 26 -3.32 6.12 -5.56
CA PRO A 26 -2.19 5.62 -4.79
C PRO A 26 -2.59 5.49 -3.32
N THR A 27 -2.00 4.50 -2.63
CA THR A 27 -2.29 4.26 -1.21
C THR A 27 -1.01 4.29 -0.37
N ARG A 28 -1.17 4.58 0.92
CA ARG A 28 -0.11 4.58 1.91
C ARG A 28 -0.61 3.79 3.12
N THR A 29 -0.07 2.61 3.31
CA THR A 29 -0.56 1.67 4.33
C THR A 29 0.52 1.46 5.39
N ILE A 30 0.11 1.45 6.66
CA ILE A 30 0.94 0.98 7.77
C ILE A 30 0.66 -0.51 7.93
N ASP A 31 1.59 -1.36 7.47
CA ASP A 31 1.43 -2.81 7.57
C ASP A 31 1.65 -3.28 9.01
N ASN A 32 2.64 -2.66 9.68
CA ASN A 32 3.01 -3.03 11.04
C ASN A 32 3.71 -1.86 11.75
N MET A 33 3.54 -1.78 13.06
CA MET A 33 4.27 -0.87 13.93
C MET A 33 4.58 -1.61 15.24
N VAL A 34 5.86 -1.68 15.61
CA VAL A 34 6.33 -2.41 16.79
C VAL A 34 7.21 -1.50 17.64
N SER A 35 6.93 -1.46 18.95
CA SER A 35 7.72 -0.75 19.94
C SER A 35 7.47 -1.31 21.34
N GLY A 36 8.49 -1.39 22.17
CA GLY A 36 8.36 -1.78 23.58
C GLY A 36 7.91 -3.23 23.81
N TYR A 37 7.09 -3.42 24.84
CA TYR A 37 6.61 -4.74 25.27
C TYR A 37 5.36 -5.13 24.47
N VAL A 38 5.40 -6.29 23.80
CA VAL A 38 4.31 -6.82 22.95
C VAL A 38 3.73 -8.15 23.45
N GLY A 39 4.13 -8.60 24.65
CA GLY A 39 3.67 -9.84 25.25
C GLY A 39 2.37 -9.68 26.07
N GLU A 40 1.89 -10.79 26.64
CA GLU A 40 0.70 -10.79 27.48
C GLU A 40 0.95 -10.15 28.86
N GLY A 41 -0.06 -9.47 29.40
CA GLY A 41 0.05 -8.72 30.65
C GLY A 41 0.57 -7.30 30.44
N SER A 42 1.03 -6.66 31.51
CA SER A 42 1.45 -5.25 31.49
C SER A 42 2.89 -5.09 31.94
N LYS A 43 3.71 -4.42 31.13
CA LYS A 43 5.05 -3.99 31.51
C LYS A 43 5.22 -2.51 31.20
N THR A 44 5.52 -1.71 32.22
CA THR A 44 5.85 -0.29 32.02
C THR A 44 7.30 -0.18 31.59
N VAL A 45 7.50 0.15 30.31
CA VAL A 45 8.82 0.35 29.73
C VAL A 45 8.85 1.64 28.92
N VAL A 46 9.98 2.34 28.95
CA VAL A 46 10.29 3.39 27.98
C VAL A 46 11.12 2.74 26.87
N PRO A 47 10.53 2.44 25.70
CA PRO A 47 11.26 1.78 24.63
C PRO A 47 12.29 2.73 24.00
N HIS A 48 13.51 2.24 23.79
CA HIS A 48 14.56 3.00 23.10
C HIS A 48 14.43 2.96 21.56
N ARG A 49 13.54 2.11 21.02
CA ARG A 49 13.42 1.84 19.57
C ARG A 49 11.97 1.50 19.20
N ALA A 50 11.55 2.03 18.06
CA ALA A 50 10.33 1.65 17.37
C ALA A 50 10.67 1.34 15.90
N SER A 51 9.91 0.44 15.28
CA SER A 51 9.96 0.18 13.85
C SER A 51 8.56 0.24 13.25
N VAL A 52 8.48 0.68 12.00
CA VAL A 52 7.25 0.72 11.22
C VAL A 52 7.53 0.14 9.85
N LYS A 53 6.60 -0.67 9.34
CA LYS A 53 6.61 -1.16 7.95
C LYS A 53 5.52 -0.41 7.20
N LEU A 54 5.92 0.29 6.13
CA LEU A 54 5.04 1.06 5.27
C LEU A 54 5.02 0.42 3.89
N ALA A 55 3.83 0.32 3.30
CA ALA A 55 3.64 -0.08 1.92
C ALA A 55 2.98 1.06 1.15
N PHE A 56 3.55 1.37 -0.02
CA PHE A 56 3.05 2.38 -0.94
C PHE A 56 2.59 1.69 -2.21
N ARG A 57 1.31 1.81 -2.56
CA ARG A 57 0.84 1.38 -3.89
C ARG A 57 0.86 2.59 -4.81
N LEU A 58 1.54 2.41 -5.93
CA LEU A 58 1.70 3.45 -6.92
C LEU A 58 0.61 3.37 -7.98
N VAL A 59 0.48 4.45 -8.74
CA VAL A 59 -0.33 4.52 -9.95
C VAL A 59 0.59 4.85 -11.14
N PRO A 60 0.15 4.64 -12.40
CA PRO A 60 0.98 4.92 -13.55
C PRO A 60 1.58 6.34 -13.54
N ASN A 61 2.79 6.46 -14.09
CA ASN A 61 3.61 7.68 -14.09
C ASN A 61 4.21 8.07 -12.73
N GLN A 62 4.17 7.18 -11.74
CA GLN A 62 4.94 7.34 -10.50
C GLN A 62 6.21 6.50 -10.55
N ASP A 63 7.31 7.09 -10.08
CA ASP A 63 8.60 6.42 -9.97
C ASP A 63 8.84 6.03 -8.49
N PRO A 64 9.02 4.73 -8.18
CA PRO A 64 9.25 4.25 -6.82
C PRO A 64 10.52 4.85 -6.19
N CYS A 65 11.58 5.12 -6.97
CA CYS A 65 12.81 5.74 -6.49
C CYS A 65 12.56 7.19 -6.07
N ASN A 66 11.79 7.94 -6.86
CA ASN A 66 11.42 9.32 -6.52
C ASN A 66 10.51 9.37 -5.29
N MET A 67 9.61 8.39 -5.14
CA MET A 67 8.75 8.27 -3.96
C MET A 67 9.55 7.99 -2.70
N SER A 68 10.54 7.09 -2.77
CA SER A 68 11.42 6.81 -1.63
C SER A 68 12.25 8.03 -1.24
N LYS A 69 12.83 8.72 -2.22
CA LYS A 69 13.56 9.97 -2.00
C LYS A 69 12.67 11.03 -1.34
N SER A 70 11.45 11.21 -1.85
CA SER A 70 10.48 12.16 -1.28
C SER A 70 10.13 11.84 0.18
N LEU A 71 10.02 10.56 0.53
CA LEU A 71 9.79 10.13 1.91
C LEU A 71 11.00 10.45 2.80
N LYS A 72 12.21 10.20 2.32
CA LYS A 72 13.45 10.51 3.04
C LYS A 72 13.57 12.02 3.29
N ASP A 73 13.39 12.83 2.26
CA ASP A 73 13.44 14.30 2.34
C ASP A 73 12.38 14.84 3.32
N TYR A 74 11.18 14.26 3.32
CA TYR A 74 10.12 14.61 4.27
C TYR A 74 10.50 14.32 5.73
N LEU A 75 11.13 13.17 6.01
CA LEU A 75 11.55 12.80 7.36
C LEU A 75 12.72 13.67 7.84
N GLU A 76 13.69 13.94 6.96
CA GLU A 76 14.82 14.82 7.23
C GLU A 76 14.36 16.25 7.51
N GLY A 77 13.42 16.78 6.71
CA GLY A 77 12.83 18.11 6.91
C GLY A 77 12.09 18.25 8.25
N ARG A 78 11.51 17.15 8.76
CA ARG A 78 10.90 17.09 10.09
C ARG A 78 11.89 16.81 11.22
N ARG A 79 13.18 16.68 10.92
CA ARG A 79 14.24 16.28 11.86
C ARG A 79 13.89 14.99 12.60
N PHE A 80 13.20 14.07 11.93
CA PHE A 80 12.78 12.81 12.51
C PHE A 80 13.94 11.81 12.44
N PRO A 81 14.49 11.33 13.57
CA PRO A 81 15.68 10.47 13.58
C PRO A 81 15.31 9.03 13.21
N ALA A 82 15.02 8.78 11.93
CA ALA A 82 14.68 7.48 11.39
C ALA A 82 15.73 6.97 10.41
N LYS A 83 16.02 5.67 10.49
CA LYS A 83 16.76 4.94 9.46
C LYS A 83 15.75 4.27 8.53
N LEU A 84 15.79 4.63 7.25
CA LEU A 84 14.93 4.02 6.22
C LEU A 84 15.65 2.83 5.57
N SER A 85 14.89 1.77 5.28
CA SER A 85 15.35 0.64 4.47
C SER A 85 14.33 0.41 3.37
N GLU A 86 14.76 0.52 2.12
CA GLU A 86 13.91 0.33 0.95
C GLU A 86 13.79 -1.17 0.63
N MET A 87 12.58 -1.62 0.29
CA MET A 87 12.30 -3.01 -0.09
C MET A 87 11.23 -3.02 -1.17
N GLY A 88 11.44 -3.79 -2.24
CA GLY A 88 10.42 -4.02 -3.27
C GLY A 88 10.03 -2.76 -4.05
N LEU A 89 11.00 -2.12 -4.70
CA LEU A 89 10.73 -0.99 -5.60
C LEU A 89 10.15 -1.51 -6.91
N GLU A 90 8.84 -1.39 -7.07
CA GLU A 90 8.11 -1.86 -8.25
C GLU A 90 7.44 -0.69 -8.98
N TYR A 91 7.36 -0.81 -10.30
CA TYR A 91 6.68 0.15 -11.16
C TYR A 91 5.25 -0.31 -11.42
N SER A 92 4.31 0.64 -11.38
CA SER A 92 2.94 0.37 -11.80
C SER A 92 2.81 0.41 -13.32
N VAL A 93 2.14 -0.59 -13.88
CA VAL A 93 1.99 -0.77 -15.32
C VAL A 93 0.52 -0.86 -15.71
N ARG A 94 0.15 -0.17 -16.79
CA ARG A 94 -1.11 -0.38 -17.50
C ARG A 94 -0.84 -0.59 -18.97
N THR A 95 -1.44 -1.62 -19.54
CA THR A 95 -1.32 -1.94 -20.96
C THR A 95 -2.58 -1.50 -21.71
N PRO A 96 -2.47 -1.09 -22.99
CA PRO A 96 -3.64 -0.77 -23.79
C PRO A 96 -4.56 -1.99 -23.94
N PRO A 97 -5.89 -1.84 -23.78
CA PRO A 97 -6.83 -2.95 -23.81
C PRO A 97 -7.02 -3.54 -25.23
N ASN A 98 -6.61 -2.82 -26.27
CA ASN A 98 -6.86 -3.17 -27.66
C ASN A 98 -5.66 -3.83 -28.38
N THR A 99 -4.78 -4.50 -27.63
CA THR A 99 -3.63 -5.21 -28.22
C THR A 99 -4.04 -6.58 -28.74
N THR A 100 -3.30 -7.10 -29.72
CA THR A 100 -3.52 -8.45 -30.28
C THR A 100 -3.49 -9.53 -29.19
N LEU A 101 -2.60 -9.38 -28.20
CA LEU A 101 -2.49 -10.28 -27.05
C LEU A 101 -3.77 -10.29 -26.21
N VAL A 102 -4.28 -9.11 -25.83
CA VAL A 102 -5.51 -9.01 -25.02
C VAL A 102 -6.71 -9.59 -25.77
N ARG A 103 -6.81 -9.32 -27.08
CA ARG A 103 -7.86 -9.91 -27.93
C ARG A 103 -7.79 -11.43 -27.98
N ALA A 104 -6.60 -11.99 -28.16
CA ALA A 104 -6.40 -13.45 -28.17
C ALA A 104 -6.80 -14.10 -26.84
N LEU A 105 -6.48 -13.45 -25.71
CA LEU A 105 -6.88 -13.90 -24.37
C LEU A 105 -8.40 -13.86 -24.16
N PHE A 106 -9.07 -12.82 -24.66
CA PHE A 106 -10.54 -12.74 -24.59
C PHE A 106 -11.19 -13.90 -25.35
N LEU A 107 -10.76 -14.13 -26.60
CA LEU A 107 -11.33 -15.18 -27.45
C LEU A 107 -11.09 -16.59 -26.88
N SER A 108 -9.88 -16.86 -26.35
CA SER A 108 -9.57 -18.16 -25.76
C SER A 108 -10.37 -18.40 -24.46
N THR A 109 -10.52 -17.37 -23.64
CA THR A 109 -11.28 -17.46 -22.38
C THR A 109 -12.77 -17.67 -22.64
N GLU A 110 -13.36 -16.92 -23.58
CA GLU A 110 -14.77 -17.11 -23.99
C GLU A 110 -15.01 -18.52 -24.53
N ARG A 111 -14.06 -19.06 -25.32
CA ARG A 111 -14.15 -20.42 -25.86
C ARG A 111 -14.12 -21.51 -24.80
N ILE A 112 -13.36 -21.33 -23.72
CA ILE A 112 -13.19 -22.35 -22.67
C ILE A 112 -14.28 -22.23 -21.61
N TYR A 113 -14.54 -21.02 -21.11
CA TYR A 113 -15.42 -20.80 -19.96
C TYR A 113 -16.86 -20.44 -20.34
N THR A 114 -17.18 -20.34 -21.64
CA THR A 114 -18.52 -20.00 -22.18
C THR A 114 -19.10 -18.72 -21.56
N SER A 115 -18.23 -17.85 -21.05
CA SER A 115 -18.57 -16.63 -20.29
C SER A 115 -17.63 -15.51 -20.72
N ARG A 116 -18.18 -14.31 -20.82
CA ARG A 116 -17.41 -13.13 -21.22
C ARG A 116 -16.50 -12.65 -20.07
N PRO A 117 -15.18 -12.58 -20.27
CA PRO A 117 -14.27 -12.15 -19.22
C PRO A 117 -14.44 -10.65 -18.91
N PHE A 118 -14.30 -10.31 -17.63
CA PHE A 118 -14.33 -8.94 -17.15
C PHE A 118 -12.93 -8.31 -17.19
N MET A 119 -12.80 -7.14 -17.81
CA MET A 119 -11.53 -6.42 -17.91
C MET A 119 -11.38 -5.44 -16.75
N VAL A 120 -10.25 -5.54 -16.04
CA VAL A 120 -9.80 -4.54 -15.08
C VAL A 120 -8.54 -3.83 -15.60
N SER A 121 -8.35 -2.56 -15.24
CA SER A 121 -7.25 -1.73 -15.77
C SER A 121 -5.87 -2.19 -15.31
N ASN A 122 -5.79 -2.65 -14.07
CA ASN A 122 -4.63 -3.23 -13.41
C ASN A 122 -5.11 -4.00 -12.18
N SER A 123 -4.26 -4.84 -11.62
CA SER A 123 -4.59 -5.48 -10.34
C SER A 123 -4.56 -4.43 -9.23
N ALA A 124 -5.27 -4.66 -8.12
CA ALA A 124 -5.19 -3.75 -6.99
C ALA A 124 -3.78 -3.73 -6.35
N TRP A 125 -2.93 -4.71 -6.67
CA TRP A 125 -1.62 -4.94 -6.06
C TRP A 125 -0.43 -4.40 -6.88
N THR A 126 -0.63 -4.08 -8.17
CA THR A 126 0.43 -3.66 -9.12
C THR A 126 0.00 -2.47 -9.96
#